data_AF-A0A4R6PJE1-F1
#
_entry.id   AF-A0A4R6PJE1-F1
#
_cell.length_a   1.000
_cell.length_b   1.000
_cell.length_c   1.000
_cell.angle_alpha   90.00
_cell.angle_beta   90.00
_cell.angle_gamma   90.00
#
_symmetry.space_group_name_H-M   'P 1'
#
loop_
_entity.id
_entity.type
_entity.pdbx_description
1 polymer ?
#
loop_
_entity_poly.entity_id
_entity_poly.type
_entity_poly.pdbx_seq_one_letter_code
_entity_poly.pdbx_strand_id
1 'polypeptide(L)'
;MVKKTATHALTAYRRVVIDDDMETRIGELAVKVGEWQRASENREAETARLIADEESAEAAVAAAYAAATNAGAEPDALERIGLKPTAALRAVAKRAKTRPQPRPSQTSTTAAKAPLTPPSPEKVDAEAASLEVSAAPRATPQSDPAPSGSGGRSADTKTTRGAADTKTASGTRTRS
;
A
#
# COMPACT_ATOMS: atom_id res chain seq x y z
N MET A 1 15.96 -31.93 45.83
CA MET A 1 16.55 -32.34 44.53
C MET A 1 15.52 -32.90 43.52
N VAL A 2 14.32 -33.31 43.93
CA VAL A 2 13.29 -33.96 43.07
C VAL A 2 12.75 -33.10 41.91
N LYS A 3 12.75 -31.76 42.05
CA LYS A 3 12.24 -30.87 40.98
C LYS A 3 13.10 -30.90 39.70
N LYS A 4 14.41 -31.15 39.82
CA LYS A 4 15.35 -31.22 38.68
C LYS A 4 15.21 -32.53 37.90
N THR A 5 14.88 -33.63 38.57
CA THR A 5 14.73 -34.95 37.92
C THR A 5 13.40 -35.05 37.17
N ALA A 6 12.32 -34.48 37.71
CA ALA A 6 11.02 -34.44 37.04
C ALA A 6 11.04 -33.61 35.74
N THR A 7 11.73 -32.47 35.75
CA THR A 7 11.93 -31.65 34.54
C THR A 7 12.78 -32.37 33.50
N HIS A 8 13.85 -33.04 33.92
CA HIS A 8 14.72 -33.79 33.00
C HIS A 8 14.01 -35.00 32.36
N ALA A 9 13.18 -35.72 33.12
CA ALA A 9 12.37 -36.82 32.60
C ALA A 9 11.30 -36.34 31.61
N LEU A 10 10.68 -35.19 31.89
CA LEU A 10 9.68 -34.59 31.00
C LEU A 10 10.30 -34.06 29.71
N THR A 11 11.51 -33.48 29.76
CA THR A 11 12.28 -33.10 28.56
C THR A 11 12.71 -34.32 27.74
N ALA A 12 13.13 -35.41 28.40
CA ALA A 12 13.47 -36.65 27.72
C ALA A 12 12.25 -37.29 27.02
N TYR A 13 11.08 -37.31 27.67
CA TYR A 13 9.84 -37.77 27.06
C TYR A 13 9.45 -36.93 25.84
N ARG A 14 9.60 -35.60 25.91
CA ARG A 14 9.32 -34.69 24.78
C ARG A 14 10.19 -35.00 23.55
N ARG A 15 11.50 -35.25 23.75
CA ARG A 15 12.42 -35.64 22.67
C ARG A 15 12.15 -37.01 22.05
N VAL A 16 11.52 -37.92 22.80
CA VAL A 16 11.15 -39.24 22.27
C VAL A 16 9.83 -39.17 21.49
N VAL A 17 8.94 -38.26 21.86
CA VAL A 17 7.62 -38.10 21.24
C VAL A 17 7.65 -37.16 20.02
N ILE A 18 8.50 -36.14 20.07
CA ILE A 18 8.71 -35.19 18.97
C ILE A 18 10.15 -35.40 18.51
N ASP A 19 10.30 -35.95 17.31
CA ASP A 19 11.62 -36.10 16.69
C ASP A 19 12.26 -34.72 16.49
N ASP A 20 13.55 -34.57 16.79
CA ASP A 20 14.27 -33.31 16.62
C ASP A 20 14.23 -32.84 15.14
N ASP A 21 14.09 -33.78 14.19
CA ASP A 21 13.84 -33.50 12.77
C ASP A 21 12.47 -32.86 12.53
N MET A 22 11.43 -33.27 13.27
CA MET A 22 10.11 -32.65 13.17
C MET A 22 10.11 -31.22 13.70
N GLU A 23 10.78 -30.94 14.83
CA GLU A 23 10.90 -29.58 15.35
C GLU A 23 11.63 -28.66 14.34
N THR A 24 12.68 -29.18 13.71
CA THR A 24 13.43 -28.48 12.67
C THR A 24 12.53 -28.14 11.48
N ARG A 25 11.80 -29.13 10.94
CA ARG A 25 10.87 -28.93 9.81
C ARG A 25 9.73 -27.96 10.13
N ILE A 26 9.21 -27.98 11.36
CA ILE A 26 8.18 -27.02 11.80
C ILE A 26 8.75 -25.60 11.83
N GLY A 27 9.99 -25.43 12.31
CA GLY A 27 10.69 -24.15 12.29
C GLY A 27 10.89 -23.62 10.87
N GLU A 28 11.37 -24.46 9.95
CA GLU A 28 11.53 -24.11 8.54
C GLU A 28 10.20 -23.73 7.87
N LEU A 29 9.14 -24.51 8.13
CA LEU A 29 7.80 -24.21 7.62
C LEU A 29 7.30 -22.86 8.14
N ALA A 30 7.48 -22.57 9.43
CA ALA A 30 7.05 -21.29 10.01
C ALA A 30 7.76 -20.09 9.34
N VAL A 31 9.06 -20.22 9.05
CA VAL A 31 9.81 -19.22 8.28
C VAL A 31 9.22 -19.06 6.87
N LYS A 32 8.99 -20.16 6.16
CA LYS A 32 8.45 -20.13 4.79
C LYS A 32 7.03 -19.55 4.72
N VAL A 33 6.18 -19.87 5.69
CA VAL A 33 4.84 -19.28 5.82
C VAL A 33 4.94 -17.78 6.08
N GLY A 34 5.84 -17.35 6.98
CA GLY A 34 6.07 -15.94 7.25
C GLY A 34 6.58 -15.16 6.03
N GLU A 35 7.50 -15.73 5.25
CA GLU A 35 7.98 -15.14 3.98
C GLU A 35 6.84 -15.03 2.96
N TRP A 36 6.08 -16.11 2.77
CA TRP A 36 4.96 -16.14 1.84
C TRP A 36 3.89 -15.11 2.21
N GLN A 37 3.55 -15.00 3.49
CA GLN A 37 2.50 -14.09 3.94
C GLN A 37 2.89 -12.63 3.69
N ARG A 38 4.13 -12.24 4.00
CA ARG A 38 4.65 -10.90 3.67
C ARG A 38 4.62 -10.63 2.16
N ALA A 39 5.00 -11.62 1.35
CA ALA A 39 4.95 -11.49 -0.11
C ALA A 39 3.51 -11.34 -0.63
N SER A 40 2.55 -12.04 -0.02
CA SER A 40 1.12 -11.92 -0.35
C SER A 40 0.60 -10.52 -0.02
N GLU A 41 0.83 -10.04 1.20
CA GLU A 41 0.42 -8.71 1.65
C GLU A 41 1.02 -7.61 0.76
N ASN A 42 2.30 -7.73 0.40
CA ASN A 42 2.95 -6.78 -0.50
C ASN A 42 2.34 -6.79 -1.90
N ARG A 43 2.00 -7.97 -2.44
CA ARG A 43 1.32 -8.09 -3.74
C ARG A 43 -0.05 -7.44 -3.70
N GLU A 44 -0.81 -7.66 -2.64
CA GLU A 44 -2.14 -7.07 -2.46
C GLU A 44 -2.06 -5.55 -2.37
N ALA A 45 -1.12 -5.02 -1.59
CA ALA A 45 -0.90 -3.58 -1.46
C ALA A 45 -0.50 -2.94 -2.80
N GLU A 46 0.41 -3.55 -3.54
CA GLU A 46 0.83 -3.03 -4.84
C GLU A 46 -0.29 -3.10 -5.88
N THR A 47 -1.06 -4.20 -5.88
CA THR A 47 -2.23 -4.32 -6.76
C THR A 47 -3.26 -3.24 -6.45
N ALA A 48 -3.53 -2.98 -5.17
CA ALA A 48 -4.43 -1.92 -4.74
C ALA A 48 -3.93 -0.53 -5.17
N ARG A 49 -2.62 -0.29 -5.07
CA ARG A 49 -1.99 0.95 -5.54
C ARG A 49 -2.16 1.14 -7.06
N LEU A 50 -1.86 0.11 -7.85
CA LEU A 50 -1.99 0.17 -9.32
C LEU A 50 -3.43 0.43 -9.75
N ILE A 51 -4.40 -0.21 -9.09
CA ILE A 51 -5.83 0.04 -9.34
C ILE A 51 -6.16 1.49 -9.01
N ALA A 52 -5.70 2.03 -7.88
CA ALA A 52 -5.98 3.42 -7.51
C ALA A 52 -5.37 4.42 -8.51
N ASP A 53 -4.16 4.16 -9.01
CA ASP A 53 -3.49 4.98 -10.01
C ASP A 53 -4.26 4.94 -11.35
N GLU A 54 -4.73 3.77 -11.79
CA GLU A 54 -5.59 3.62 -12.98
C GLU A 54 -6.91 4.38 -12.80
N GLU A 55 -7.58 4.22 -11.66
CA GLU A 55 -8.84 4.92 -11.37
C GLU A 55 -8.67 6.44 -11.38
N SER A 56 -7.55 6.94 -10.86
CA SER A 56 -7.18 8.36 -10.87
C SER A 56 -6.95 8.86 -12.30
N ALA A 57 -6.22 8.10 -13.12
CA ALA A 57 -5.98 8.44 -14.52
C ALA A 57 -7.29 8.48 -15.33
N GLU A 58 -8.18 7.50 -15.15
CA GLU A 58 -9.50 7.48 -15.79
C GLU A 58 -10.35 8.70 -15.38
N ALA A 59 -10.33 9.06 -14.10
CA ALA A 59 -11.04 10.25 -13.60
C ALA A 59 -10.47 11.54 -14.19
N ALA A 60 -9.14 11.67 -14.27
CA ALA A 60 -8.47 12.82 -14.85
C ALA A 60 -8.82 12.99 -16.34
N VAL A 61 -8.83 11.89 -17.11
CA VAL A 61 -9.21 11.91 -18.53
C VAL A 61 -10.68 12.29 -18.70
N ALA A 62 -11.58 11.74 -17.88
CA ALA A 62 -13.00 12.11 -17.90
C ALA A 62 -13.22 13.59 -17.57
N ALA A 63 -12.49 14.11 -16.57
CA ALA A 63 -12.54 15.53 -16.19
C ALA A 63 -12.00 16.44 -17.30
N ALA A 64 -10.90 16.06 -17.96
CA ALA A 64 -10.35 16.80 -19.09
C ALA A 64 -11.32 16.83 -20.28
N TYR A 65 -11.97 15.71 -20.59
CA TYR A 65 -13.01 15.65 -21.62
C TYR A 65 -14.19 16.57 -21.28
N ALA A 66 -14.68 16.52 -20.05
CA ALA A 66 -15.75 17.40 -19.58
C ALA A 66 -15.36 18.89 -19.64
N ALA A 67 -14.12 19.21 -19.26
CA ALA A 67 -13.58 20.57 -19.36
C ALA A 67 -13.51 21.05 -20.83
N ALA A 68 -13.07 20.19 -21.75
CA ALA A 68 -13.04 20.50 -23.18
C ALA A 68 -14.45 20.76 -23.73
N THR A 69 -15.43 19.92 -23.39
CA THR A 69 -16.83 20.13 -23.83
C THR A 69 -17.42 21.40 -23.22
N ASN A 70 -17.12 21.71 -21.96
CA ASN A 70 -17.55 22.95 -21.31
C ASN A 70 -16.90 24.20 -21.93
N ALA A 71 -15.70 24.05 -22.51
CA ALA A 71 -15.02 25.10 -23.27
C ALA A 71 -15.53 25.22 -24.72
N GLY A 72 -16.56 24.47 -25.11
CA GLY A 72 -17.18 24.53 -26.44
C GLY A 72 -16.63 23.54 -27.46
N ALA A 73 -15.82 22.55 -27.05
CA ALA A 73 -15.45 21.47 -27.96
C ALA A 73 -16.66 20.58 -28.26
N GLU A 74 -16.99 20.44 -29.56
CA GLU A 74 -18.08 19.59 -30.02
C GLU A 74 -17.78 18.10 -29.77
N PRO A 75 -18.63 17.36 -29.03
CA PRO A 75 -18.43 15.94 -28.76
C PRO A 75 -18.23 15.09 -30.03
N ASP A 76 -18.99 15.40 -31.09
CA ASP A 76 -18.89 14.72 -32.38
C ASP A 76 -17.55 14.99 -33.07
N ALA A 77 -17.00 16.20 -32.92
CA ALA A 77 -15.68 16.53 -33.46
C ALA A 77 -14.58 15.75 -32.72
N LEU A 78 -14.67 15.68 -31.39
CA LEU A 78 -13.76 14.88 -30.55
C LEU A 78 -13.83 13.38 -30.89
N GLU A 79 -15.02 12.88 -31.24
CA GLU A 79 -15.20 11.51 -31.70
C GLU A 79 -14.54 11.25 -33.06
N ARG A 80 -14.75 12.15 -34.03
CA ARG A 80 -14.16 12.03 -35.38
C ARG A 80 -12.62 12.00 -35.35
N ILE A 81 -12.00 12.70 -34.41
CA ILE A 81 -10.54 12.70 -34.22
C ILE A 81 -10.05 11.61 -33.24
N GLY A 82 -10.94 10.75 -32.74
CA GLY A 82 -10.58 9.64 -31.86
C GLY A 82 -10.22 10.04 -30.42
N LEU A 83 -10.58 11.25 -29.97
CA LEU A 83 -10.30 11.76 -28.62
C LEU A 83 -11.46 11.56 -27.62
N LYS A 84 -12.44 10.71 -27.94
CA LYS A 84 -13.55 10.39 -27.03
C LYS A 84 -13.17 9.23 -26.09
N PRO A 85 -12.92 9.47 -24.78
CA PRO A 85 -12.40 8.45 -23.87
C PRO A 85 -13.52 7.56 -23.33
N THR A 86 -14.15 6.79 -24.22
CA THR A 86 -15.37 6.01 -23.93
C THR A 86 -15.19 5.01 -22.79
N ALA A 87 -14.02 4.36 -22.71
CA ALA A 87 -13.70 3.42 -21.65
C ALA A 87 -13.65 4.09 -20.28
N ALA A 88 -12.90 5.20 -20.16
CA ALA A 88 -12.77 5.96 -18.92
C ALA A 88 -14.12 6.57 -18.49
N LEU A 89 -14.89 7.14 -19.42
CA LEU A 89 -16.25 7.66 -19.13
C LEU A 89 -17.17 6.55 -18.58
N ARG A 90 -17.13 5.36 -19.19
CA ARG A 90 -17.91 4.21 -18.72
C ARG A 90 -17.42 3.70 -17.36
N ALA A 91 -16.12 3.65 -17.13
CA ALA A 91 -15.54 3.20 -15.85
C ALA A 91 -15.93 4.14 -14.70
N VAL A 92 -15.76 5.45 -14.90
CA VAL A 92 -16.17 6.48 -13.93
C VAL A 92 -17.69 6.40 -13.67
N ALA A 93 -18.51 6.28 -14.71
CA ALA A 93 -19.96 6.16 -14.56
C ALA A 93 -20.39 4.87 -13.82
N LYS A 94 -19.70 3.74 -14.04
CA LYS A 94 -19.94 2.50 -13.28
C LYS A 94 -19.59 2.67 -11.82
N ARG A 95 -18.44 3.29 -11.50
CA ARG A 95 -18.02 3.55 -10.12
C ARG A 95 -18.96 4.52 -9.39
N ALA A 96 -19.44 5.55 -10.06
CA ALA A 96 -20.42 6.47 -9.47
C ALA A 96 -21.72 5.78 -9.05
N LYS A 97 -22.09 4.67 -9.70
CA LYS A 97 -23.28 3.85 -9.34
C LYS A 97 -23.01 2.93 -8.15
N THR A 98 -21.83 2.34 -8.07
CA THR A 98 -21.47 1.37 -7.02
C THR A 98 -20.96 2.04 -5.74
N ARG A 99 -20.37 3.22 -5.88
CA ARG A 99 -19.97 4.11 -4.78
C ARG A 99 -20.55 5.49 -5.06
N PRO A 100 -21.79 5.75 -4.59
CA PRO A 100 -22.31 7.11 -4.58
C PRO A 100 -21.30 7.99 -3.85
N GLN A 101 -20.75 8.98 -4.55
CA GLN A 101 -19.87 9.98 -3.94
C GLN A 101 -20.57 10.53 -2.68
N PRO A 102 -19.89 10.64 -1.53
CA PRO A 102 -20.45 11.32 -0.38
C PRO A 102 -20.85 12.74 -0.82
N ARG A 103 -22.14 13.03 -0.68
CA ARG A 103 -22.77 14.28 -1.10
C ARG A 103 -21.93 15.47 -0.60
N PRO A 104 -21.43 16.36 -1.48
CA PRO A 104 -20.75 17.55 -1.02
C PRO A 104 -21.75 18.45 -0.28
N SER A 105 -21.54 18.53 1.05
CA SER A 105 -21.95 19.60 1.96
C SER A 105 -23.45 19.73 2.32
N GLN A 106 -23.75 19.57 3.61
CA GLN A 106 -24.23 20.73 4.37
C GLN A 106 -23.15 21.11 5.38
N THR A 107 -22.78 22.38 5.33
CA THR A 107 -21.91 23.08 6.26
C THR A 107 -22.37 22.85 7.71
N SER A 108 -21.66 22.02 8.48
CA SER A 108 -21.72 22.10 9.94
C SER A 108 -21.02 23.38 10.35
N THR A 109 -21.81 24.42 10.56
CA THR A 109 -21.42 25.65 11.24
C THR A 109 -20.57 25.32 12.45
N THR A 110 -19.39 25.92 12.48
CA THR A 110 -18.47 26.00 13.61
C THR A 110 -19.24 26.48 14.84
N ALA A 111 -19.61 25.56 15.73
CA ALA A 111 -20.09 25.92 17.06
C ALA A 111 -18.90 26.50 17.83
N ALA A 112 -19.07 27.75 18.26
CA ALA A 112 -18.09 28.55 18.94
C ALA A 112 -17.42 27.81 20.11
N LYS A 113 -16.09 27.73 20.04
CA LYS A 113 -15.22 27.40 21.17
C LYS A 113 -15.33 28.54 22.18
N ALA A 114 -16.18 28.38 23.19
CA ALA A 114 -16.19 29.28 24.33
C ALA A 114 -14.81 29.23 25.00
N PRO A 115 -14.12 30.37 25.22
CA PRO A 115 -12.92 30.40 26.03
C PRO A 115 -13.32 30.16 27.49
N LEU A 116 -13.01 28.96 28.01
CA LEU A 116 -12.97 28.73 29.45
C LEU A 116 -11.71 29.43 29.96
N THR A 117 -11.92 30.67 30.42
CA THR A 117 -11.00 31.45 31.24
C THR A 117 -10.52 30.59 32.40
N PRO A 118 -9.20 30.34 32.58
CA PRO A 118 -8.70 29.80 33.83
C PRO A 118 -8.75 30.90 34.91
N PRO A 119 -9.30 30.66 36.11
CA PRO A 119 -9.00 31.53 37.24
C PRO A 119 -7.54 31.31 37.66
N SER A 120 -6.81 32.42 37.75
CA SER A 120 -5.49 32.53 38.38
C SER A 120 -5.65 33.59 39.50
N PRO A 121 -4.77 33.71 40.50
CA PRO A 121 -4.14 32.71 41.37
C PRO A 121 -4.38 33.05 42.86
N GLU A 122 -4.46 32.07 43.78
CA GLU A 122 -4.30 32.35 45.22
C GLU A 122 -3.33 31.38 45.90
N LYS A 123 -2.49 31.99 46.74
CA LYS A 123 -1.31 31.48 47.43
C LYS A 123 -1.69 30.76 48.73
N VAL A 124 -0.99 29.68 49.06
CA VAL A 124 -0.40 29.33 50.38
C VAL A 124 0.38 28.03 50.16
N ASP A 125 1.71 28.09 50.06
CA ASP A 125 2.71 28.03 51.14
C ASP A 125 3.22 26.60 51.39
N ALA A 126 4.54 26.50 51.22
CA ALA A 126 5.52 25.54 51.75
C ALA A 126 5.09 24.09 52.03
N GLU A 127 5.75 23.13 51.37
CA GLU A 127 6.83 22.38 52.03
C GLU A 127 7.74 21.71 51.00
N ALA A 128 9.01 21.61 51.40
CA ALA A 128 10.18 21.29 50.61
C ALA A 128 10.26 19.83 50.16
N ALA A 129 10.76 19.63 48.94
CA ALA A 129 11.88 18.74 48.59
C ALA A 129 12.13 18.91 47.08
N SER A 130 12.98 19.84 46.65
CA SER A 130 14.40 19.56 46.35
C SER A 130 14.69 18.10 46.01
N LEU A 131 14.92 17.83 44.72
CA LEU A 131 16.28 17.58 44.23
C LEU A 131 16.30 17.75 42.71
N GLU A 132 17.02 18.79 42.29
CA GLU A 132 17.63 18.89 40.96
C GLU A 132 18.52 17.67 40.68
N VAL A 133 18.79 17.40 39.40
CA VAL A 133 20.16 17.46 38.86
C VAL A 133 20.17 17.22 37.35
N SER A 134 20.78 18.19 36.65
CA SER A 134 21.54 18.14 35.40
C SER A 134 20.87 17.65 34.11
N ALA A 135 20.67 18.52 33.12
CA ALA A 135 21.66 19.19 32.26
C ALA A 135 22.11 18.32 31.07
N ALA A 136 21.87 18.88 29.89
CA ALA A 136 21.98 18.30 28.55
C ALA A 136 23.45 18.03 28.11
N PRO A 137 23.70 17.46 26.91
CA PRO A 137 23.58 18.27 25.69
C PRO A 137 22.98 17.57 24.46
N ARG A 138 22.53 18.44 23.56
CA ARG A 138 22.20 18.20 22.15
C ARG A 138 23.27 17.38 21.42
N ALA A 139 22.83 16.42 20.62
CA ALA A 139 23.58 15.94 19.46
C ALA A 139 22.86 16.41 18.19
N THR A 140 23.66 16.89 17.25
CA THR A 140 23.35 17.62 16.02
C THR A 140 22.71 16.76 14.92
N PRO A 141 21.98 17.38 13.96
CA PRO A 141 21.59 16.71 12.72
C PRO A 141 22.84 16.47 11.85
N GLN A 142 23.13 15.21 11.53
CA GLN A 142 24.20 14.84 10.62
C GLN A 142 23.68 14.84 9.18
N SER A 143 24.31 15.65 8.34
CA SER A 143 23.97 15.91 6.95
C SER A 143 24.18 14.72 6.02
N ASP A 144 23.32 14.65 5.00
CA ASP A 144 23.52 13.93 3.73
C ASP A 144 24.89 14.19 3.11
N PRO A 145 25.50 13.14 2.50
CA PRO A 145 26.29 13.30 1.29
C PRO A 145 25.53 12.79 0.06
N ALA A 146 25.35 13.68 -0.92
CA ALA A 146 24.92 13.36 -2.27
C ALA A 146 26.12 12.85 -3.14
N PRO A 147 25.91 12.52 -4.43
CA PRO A 147 26.17 11.20 -5.01
C PRO A 147 27.53 11.08 -5.73
N SER A 148 28.07 9.86 -5.83
CA SER A 148 29.23 9.57 -6.69
C SER A 148 29.08 8.23 -7.41
N GLY A 149 29.31 8.24 -8.72
CA GLY A 149 29.26 7.10 -9.65
C GLY A 149 28.16 7.30 -10.70
N SER A 150 28.37 7.92 -11.87
CA SER A 150 29.43 7.77 -12.89
C SER A 150 29.61 6.34 -13.39
N GLY A 151 29.17 6.09 -14.63
CA GLY A 151 29.33 4.84 -15.40
C GLY A 151 27.98 4.21 -15.72
N GLY A 152 27.34 4.41 -16.88
CA GLY A 152 27.92 4.48 -18.21
C GLY A 152 28.14 3.07 -18.74
N ARG A 153 27.12 2.47 -19.40
CA ARG A 153 27.27 1.53 -20.51
C ARG A 153 25.94 1.30 -21.21
N SER A 154 25.83 1.93 -22.38
CA SER A 154 24.97 1.54 -23.48
C SER A 154 25.25 0.08 -23.85
N ALA A 155 24.20 -0.71 -24.02
CA ALA A 155 24.24 -1.91 -24.83
C ALA A 155 22.93 -1.99 -25.62
N ASP A 156 23.00 -1.45 -26.83
CA ASP A 156 22.14 -1.83 -27.94
C ASP A 156 22.21 -3.35 -28.14
N THR A 157 21.08 -4.04 -28.05
CA THR A 157 20.86 -5.27 -28.80
C THR A 157 19.53 -5.19 -29.54
N LYS A 158 19.59 -4.44 -30.63
CA LYS A 158 19.00 -4.80 -31.92
C LYS A 158 19.13 -6.31 -32.14
N THR A 159 18.03 -7.05 -32.32
CA THR A 159 17.91 -8.22 -33.23
C THR A 159 16.45 -8.74 -33.31
N THR A 160 15.82 -8.37 -34.43
CA THR A 160 14.93 -9.15 -35.32
C THR A 160 13.74 -9.97 -34.77
N ARG A 161 12.54 -9.46 -35.06
CA ARG A 161 11.55 -10.04 -36.00
C ARG A 161 11.81 -11.51 -36.40
N GLY A 162 11.05 -12.42 -35.81
CA GLY A 162 10.80 -13.77 -36.31
C GLY A 162 9.30 -13.99 -36.43
N ALA A 163 8.81 -13.98 -37.66
CA ALA A 163 7.46 -14.42 -37.99
C ALA A 163 7.41 -15.95 -37.90
N ALA A 164 6.36 -16.48 -37.26
CA ALA A 164 5.93 -17.85 -37.43
C ALA A 164 4.40 -17.83 -37.57
N ASP A 165 3.97 -17.61 -38.81
CA ASP A 165 2.76 -18.24 -39.33
C ASP A 165 2.90 -19.75 -39.19
N THR A 166 1.90 -20.43 -38.64
CA THR A 166 1.16 -21.47 -39.37
C THR A 166 0.11 -22.19 -38.50
N LYS A 167 -1.07 -22.32 -39.11
CA LYS A 167 -1.98 -23.48 -39.09
C LYS A 167 -2.98 -23.64 -37.94
N THR A 168 -4.13 -23.02 -38.18
CA THR A 168 -5.47 -23.58 -38.09
C THR A 168 -5.53 -25.12 -38.23
N ALA A 169 -6.11 -25.79 -37.24
CA ALA A 169 -6.75 -27.09 -37.43
C ALA A 169 -8.07 -27.10 -36.64
N SER A 170 -9.15 -26.77 -37.36
CA SER A 170 -10.53 -26.90 -36.90
C SER A 170 -10.90 -28.38 -36.95
N GLY A 171 -11.13 -29.00 -35.80
CA GLY A 171 -11.54 -30.40 -35.67
C GLY A 171 -13.03 -30.49 -35.36
N THR A 172 -13.86 -30.55 -36.38
CA THR A 172 -15.29 -30.87 -36.28
C THR A 172 -15.44 -32.37 -35.97
N ARG A 173 -15.91 -32.72 -34.77
CA ARG A 173 -16.37 -34.09 -34.46
C ARG A 173 -17.89 -34.14 -34.49
N THR A 174 -18.42 -34.60 -35.62
CA THR A 174 -19.78 -35.11 -35.73
C THR A 174 -19.75 -36.54 -35.21
N ARG A 175 -20.59 -36.87 -34.21
CA ARG A 175 -20.84 -38.26 -33.81
C ARG A 175 -22.24 -38.63 -34.28
N SER A 176 -22.28 -39.69 -35.08
CA SER A 176 -23.49 -40.43 -35.48
C SER A 176 -24.20 -41.05 -34.29
#